data_AF-A3W205-F1
#
_entry.id   AF-A3W205-F1
#
_cell.length_a   1.000
_cell.length_b   1.000
_cell.length_c   1.000
_cell.angle_alpha   90.00
_cell.angle_beta   90.00
_cell.angle_gamma   90.00
#
_symmetry.space_group_name_H-M   'P 1'
#
loop_
_entity.id
_entity.type
_entity.pdbx_description
1 polymer ?
#
loop_
_entity_poly.entity_id
_entity_poly.type
_entity_poly.pdbx_seq_one_letter_code
_entity_poly.pdbx_strand_id
1 'polypeptide(L)' 'MDVSLRKEVQIIAILRQAEGGVPVAELCREHGMSNASFYK' A
#
# COMPACT_ATOMS: atom_id res chain seq x y z
N MET A 1 3.31 9.21 -20.54
CA MET A 1 4.03 8.69 -19.36
C MET A 1 3.07 7.84 -18.58
N ASP A 2 3.38 6.56 -18.52
CA ASP A 2 2.48 5.45 -18.16
C ASP A 2 1.96 5.56 -16.72
N VAL A 3 0.63 5.58 -16.56
CA VAL A 3 -0.05 5.67 -15.26
C VAL A 3 0.15 4.39 -14.43
N SER A 4 0.51 3.27 -15.05
CA SER A 4 0.55 1.94 -14.42
C SER A 4 1.81 1.73 -13.57
N LEU A 5 2.97 2.22 -14.01
CA LEU A 5 4.21 2.14 -13.21
C LEU A 5 4.08 2.82 -11.84
N ARG A 6 3.31 3.91 -11.76
CA ARG A 6 3.11 4.64 -10.50
C ARG A 6 2.36 3.82 -9.44
N LYS A 7 1.46 2.93 -9.87
CA LYS A 7 0.70 2.06 -8.96
C LYS A 7 1.56 0.93 -8.43
N GLU A 8 2.37 0.31 -9.27
CA GLU A 8 3.29 -0.76 -8.85
C GLU A 8 4.29 -0.28 -7.80
N VAL A 9 4.88 0.90 -8.02
CA VAL A 9 5.80 1.52 -7.06
C VAL A 9 5.10 1.83 -5.73
N GLN A 10 3.86 2.32 -5.76
CA GLN A 10 3.09 2.55 -4.53
C GLN A 10 2.81 1.26 -3.78
N ILE A 11 2.40 0.18 -4.46
CA ILE A 11 2.14 -1.12 -3.83
C ILE A 11 3.40 -1.65 -3.14
N ILE A 12 4.54 -1.59 -3.80
CA ILE A 12 5.82 -2.02 -3.22
C ILE A 12 6.17 -1.18 -1.98
N ALA A 13 5.96 0.13 -2.01
CA ALA A 13 6.24 1.00 -0.86
C ALA A 13 5.35 0.66 0.34
N ILE A 14 4.07 0.38 0.11
CA ILE A 14 3.10 0.01 1.15
C ILE A 14 3.46 -1.34 1.79
N LEU A 15 3.83 -2.35 0.98
CA LEU A 15 4.25 -3.66 1.49
C LEU A 15 5.50 -3.56 2.37
N ARG A 16 6.49 -2.75 1.97
CA ARG A 16 7.70 -2.54 2.76
C ARG A 16 7.44 -1.87 4.11
N GLN A 17 6.48 -0.95 4.17
CA GLN A 17 6.08 -0.35 5.46
C GLN A 17 5.42 -1.38 6.38
N ALA A 18 4.58 -2.27 5.82
CA ALA A 18 3.98 -3.36 6.58
C ALA A 18 5.03 -4.37 7.08
N GLU A 19 6.01 -4.74 6.25
CA GLU A 19 7.16 -5.56 6.64
C GLU A 19 8.01 -4.90 7.73
N GLY A 20 8.09 -3.56 7.73
CA GLY A 20 8.73 -2.76 8.77
C GLY A 20 7.94 -2.68 10.09
N GLY A 21 6.76 -3.31 10.17
CA GLY A 21 5.93 -3.37 11.37
C GLY A 21 4.89 -2.26 11.50
N VAL A 22 4.68 -1.45 10.45
CA VAL A 22 3.59 -0.46 10.45
C VAL A 22 2.24 -1.19 10.43
N PRO A 23 1.31 -0.88 11.36
CA PRO A 23 0.01 -1.53 11.38
C PRO A 23 -0.77 -1.31 10.07
N VAL A 24 -1.35 -2.38 9.52
CA VAL A 24 -2.14 -2.34 8.27
C VAL A 24 -3.28 -1.32 8.33
N ALA A 25 -3.90 -1.14 9.51
CA ALA A 25 -4.95 -0.14 9.72
C ALA A 25 -4.46 1.31 9.48
N GLU A 26 -3.20 1.60 9.81
CA GLU A 26 -2.59 2.90 9.58
C GLU A 26 -2.28 3.11 8.10
N LEU A 27 -1.69 2.10 7.44
CA LEU A 27 -1.42 2.11 6.00
C LEU A 27 -2.70 2.29 5.17
N CYS A 28 -3.77 1.60 5.56
CA CYS A 28 -5.06 1.73 4.89
C CYS A 28 -5.63 3.15 5.03
N ARG A 29 -5.52 3.75 6.21
CA ARG A 29 -5.97 5.13 6.48
C ARG A 29 -5.14 6.16 5.70
N GLU A 30 -3.81 6.03 5.70
CA GLU A 30 -2.89 6.98 5.06
C GLU A 30 -3.01 6.96 3.53
N HIS A 31 -3.14 5.79 2.94
CA HIS A 31 -3.19 5.62 1.48
C HIS A 31 -4.60 5.58 0.90
N GLY A 32 -5.64 5.77 1.73
CA GLY A 32 -7.04 5.70 1.28
C GLY A 32 -7.42 4.31 0.75
N MET A 33 -6.82 3.25 1.30
CA MET A 33 -7.06 1.87 0.91
C MET A 33 -7.98 1.18 1.89
N SER A 34 -8.63 0.11 1.44
CA SER A 34 -9.36 -0.79 2.33
C SER A 34 -8.47 -1.93 2.79
N ASN A 35 -8.73 -2.50 3.96
CA ASN A 35 -8.08 -3.73 4.41
C ASN A 35 -8.22 -4.85 3.36
N ALA A 36 -9.38 -4.92 2.68
CA ALA A 36 -9.62 -5.91 1.64
C ALA A 36 -8.70 -5.73 0.42
N SER A 37 -8.28 -4.49 0.12
CA SER A 37 -7.30 -4.21 -0.94
C SER A 37 -5.89 -4.63 -0.54
N PHE A 38 -5.57 -4.60 0.75
CA PHE A 38 -4.25 -4.97 1.28
C PHE A 38 -4.05 -6.49 1.34
N TYR A 39 -5.10 -7.26 1.63
CA TYR A 39 -5.05 -8.72 1.75
C TYR A 39 -5.48 -9.49 0.48
N LYS A 40 -5.65 -8.81 -0.65
CA LYS A 40 -5.97 -9.41 -1.95
C LYS A 40 -4.72 -9.60 -2.78
#